data_AF-A0A537X972-F1
#
_entry.id   AF-A0A537X972-F1
#
_cell.length_a   1.000
_cell.length_b   1.000
_cell.length_c   1.000
_cell.angle_alpha   90.00
_cell.angle_beta   90.00
_cell.angle_gamma   90.00
#
_symmetry.space_group_name_H-M   'P 1'
#
loop_
_entity.id
_entity.type
_entity.pdbx_description
1 polymer ?
#
loop_
_entity_poly.entity_id
_entity_poly.type
_entity_poly.pdbx_seq_one_letter_code
_entity_poly.pdbx_strand_id
1 'polypeptide(L)'
;MAFSDDEPRPLDLDDLVEAAEANPLLRRVDALCDARAWDDLVELARRCREAYERGKQLWPIAEHIDYRLALEAPPAYAASVLTPAAGRFAFGPLTEVAASTHTFDDLEPHLPSPQVAGVVAAERVLRGEVLTGRPGAHAEVLELPMHLEAWEPPYMLATYKAHEIQAPSPEVTQLTAEGSAAGAERTARRAPSAPWGHIPSSSGRSTHGRPWRSWRGPPPAAARTGGAGERQRGARRRGGRPPS
;
A
#
# COMPACT_ATOMS: atom_id res chain seq x y z
N MET A 1 -2.90 52.93 27.13
CA MET A 1 -3.60 51.68 26.75
C MET A 1 -2.60 50.86 25.96
N ALA A 2 -1.99 49.86 26.60
CA ALA A 2 -1.06 48.96 25.93
C ALA A 2 -1.88 47.90 25.17
N PHE A 3 -1.58 47.74 23.89
CA PHE A 3 -2.02 46.60 23.10
C PHE A 3 -1.37 45.36 23.71
N SER A 4 -2.17 44.43 24.24
CA SER A 4 -1.67 43.09 24.54
C SER A 4 -1.40 42.41 23.20
N ASP A 5 -0.13 42.20 22.89
CA ASP A 5 0.32 41.15 21.98
C ASP A 5 -0.09 39.81 22.60
N ASP A 6 -1.30 39.37 22.28
CA ASP A 6 -1.68 37.96 22.38
C ASP A 6 -1.31 37.31 21.05
N GLU A 7 -0.01 37.24 20.77
CA GLU A 7 0.47 36.41 19.68
C GLU A 7 0.17 34.96 20.12
N PRO A 8 -0.69 34.22 19.41
CA PRO A 8 -1.13 32.90 19.86
C PRO A 8 0.11 32.02 20.01
N ARG A 9 0.34 31.54 21.23
CA ARG A 9 1.43 30.61 21.53
C ARG A 9 1.32 29.45 20.52
N PRO A 10 2.43 29.05 19.86
CA PRO A 10 2.41 27.89 18.99
C PRO A 10 1.82 26.72 19.78
N LEU A 11 0.71 26.17 19.27
CA LEU A 11 0.01 25.06 19.91
C LEU A 11 0.97 23.88 20.04
N ASP A 12 0.98 23.27 21.22
CA ASP A 12 1.73 22.05 21.46
C ASP A 12 1.19 20.92 20.55
N LEU A 13 2.02 19.92 20.25
CA LEU A 13 1.64 18.77 19.41
C LEU A 13 0.41 18.05 19.97
N ASP A 14 0.32 17.92 21.29
CA ASP A 14 -0.84 17.32 21.94
C ASP A 14 -2.10 18.17 21.73
N ASP A 15 -2.02 19.49 21.86
CA ASP A 15 -3.17 20.37 21.64
C ASP A 15 -3.67 20.29 20.18
N LEU A 16 -2.76 20.21 19.21
CA LEU A 16 -3.09 20.07 17.78
C LEU A 16 -3.78 18.73 17.47
N VAL A 17 -3.24 17.63 17.98
CA VAL A 17 -3.86 16.30 17.86
C VAL A 17 -5.17 16.26 18.64
N GLU A 18 -5.26 17.00 19.75
CA GLU A 18 -6.45 17.04 20.57
C GLU A 18 -7.61 17.78 19.87
N ALA A 19 -7.33 18.92 19.26
CA ALA A 19 -8.29 19.67 18.45
C ALA A 19 -8.77 18.87 17.22
N ALA A 20 -7.95 17.95 16.71
CA ALA A 20 -8.26 17.08 15.57
C ALA A 20 -8.63 17.86 14.28
N GLU A 21 -8.07 19.05 14.12
CA GLU A 21 -8.29 19.89 12.95
C GLU A 21 -7.25 19.62 11.85
N ALA A 22 -7.72 19.23 10.67
CA ALA A 22 -6.83 18.86 9.56
C ALA A 22 -5.93 20.01 9.09
N ASN A 23 -6.46 21.23 8.95
CA ASN A 23 -5.71 22.36 8.38
C ASN A 23 -4.51 22.80 9.25
N PRO A 24 -4.66 23.02 10.58
CA PRO A 24 -3.51 23.27 11.46
C PRO A 24 -2.48 22.14 11.44
N LEU A 25 -2.93 20.87 11.42
CA LEU A 25 -2.05 19.71 11.37
C LEU A 25 -1.24 19.66 10.06
N LEU A 26 -1.88 19.89 8.90
CA LEU A 26 -1.18 19.92 7.61
C LEU A 26 -0.13 21.05 7.57
N ARG A 27 -0.47 22.25 8.07
CA ARG A 27 0.53 23.34 8.20
C ARG A 27 1.69 22.97 9.12
N ARG A 28 1.42 22.20 10.19
CA ARG A 28 2.48 21.70 11.08
C ARG A 28 3.36 20.67 10.37
N VAL A 29 2.78 19.78 9.56
CA VAL A 29 3.53 18.83 8.71
C VAL A 29 4.45 19.58 7.76
N ASP A 30 3.94 20.59 7.06
CA ASP A 30 4.76 21.42 6.15
C ASP A 30 5.92 22.09 6.88
N ALA A 31 5.65 22.75 8.02
CA ALA A 31 6.67 23.41 8.82
C ALA A 31 7.75 22.44 9.34
N LEU A 32 7.38 21.21 9.71
CA LEU A 32 8.32 20.17 10.13
C LEU A 32 9.18 19.67 8.97
N CYS A 33 8.60 19.50 7.78
CA CYS A 33 9.35 19.12 6.58
C CYS A 33 10.34 20.23 6.17
N ASP A 34 9.91 21.49 6.18
CA ASP A 34 10.75 22.65 5.87
C ASP A 34 11.92 22.76 6.86
N ALA A 35 11.66 22.51 8.15
CA ALA A 35 12.68 22.51 9.20
C ALA A 35 13.54 21.22 9.23
N ARG A 36 13.24 20.23 8.37
CA ARG A 36 13.89 18.90 8.37
C ARG A 36 13.81 18.20 9.74
N ALA A 37 12.73 18.44 10.48
CA ALA A 37 12.48 17.89 11.82
C ALA A 37 11.78 16.52 11.73
N TRP A 38 12.52 15.51 11.26
CA TRP A 38 11.97 14.20 10.92
C TRP A 38 11.49 13.39 12.12
N ASP A 39 12.19 13.45 13.25
CA ASP A 39 11.78 12.77 14.48
C ASP A 39 10.42 13.28 14.98
N ASP A 40 10.22 14.60 14.96
CA ASP A 40 8.95 15.24 15.30
C ASP A 40 7.83 14.81 14.33
N LEU A 41 8.16 14.61 13.06
CA LEU A 41 7.21 14.17 12.04
C LEU A 41 6.78 12.71 12.27
N VAL A 42 7.72 11.82 12.61
CA VAL A 42 7.44 10.43 13.00
C VAL A 42 6.57 10.39 14.26
N GLU A 43 6.90 11.21 15.26
CA GLU A 43 6.13 11.31 16.50
C GLU A 43 4.70 11.82 16.24
N LEU A 44 4.54 12.82 15.38
CA LEU A 44 3.22 13.31 14.98
C LEU A 44 2.40 12.22 14.29
N ALA A 45 3.00 11.44 13.38
CA ALA A 45 2.32 10.33 12.72
C ALA A 45 1.86 9.26 13.72
N ARG A 46 2.70 8.90 14.70
CA ARG A 46 2.36 7.98 15.79
C ARG A 46 1.16 8.49 16.58
N ARG A 47 1.17 9.76 16.99
CA ARG A 47 0.04 10.37 17.74
C ARG A 47 -1.24 10.43 16.92
N CYS A 48 -1.17 10.76 15.62
CA CYS A 48 -2.32 10.73 14.73
C CYS A 48 -2.93 9.32 14.61
N ARG A 49 -2.09 8.27 14.54
CA ARG A 49 -2.53 6.87 14.55
C ARG A 49 -3.19 6.49 15.88
N GLU A 50 -2.59 6.85 17.01
CA GLU A 50 -3.15 6.56 18.35
C GLU A 50 -4.46 7.31 18.63
N ALA A 51 -4.63 8.50 18.06
CA ALA A 51 -5.86 9.28 18.16
C ALA A 51 -7.08 8.55 17.55
N TYR A 52 -6.86 7.61 16.62
CA TYR A 52 -7.91 6.78 16.04
C TYR A 52 -8.64 5.94 17.10
N GLU A 53 -7.90 5.36 18.04
CA GLU A 53 -8.47 4.57 19.16
C GLU A 53 -9.35 5.43 20.08
N ARG A 54 -9.17 6.76 20.04
CA ARG A 54 -9.98 7.74 20.77
C ARG A 54 -11.12 8.33 19.91
N GLY A 55 -11.36 7.78 18.73
CA GLY A 55 -12.44 8.17 17.82
C GLY A 55 -12.10 9.30 16.84
N LYS A 56 -10.84 9.76 16.78
CA LYS A 56 -10.43 10.86 15.91
C LYS A 56 -10.01 10.35 14.53
N GLN A 57 -10.53 10.99 13.48
CA GLN A 57 -10.26 10.59 12.09
C GLN A 57 -8.98 11.25 11.56
N LEU A 58 -7.85 11.08 12.27
CA LEU A 58 -6.55 11.66 11.91
C LEU A 58 -5.67 10.72 11.07
N TRP A 59 -6.17 9.54 10.73
CA TRP A 59 -5.47 8.60 9.85
C TRP A 59 -5.05 9.20 8.49
N PRO A 60 -5.80 10.11 7.82
CA PRO A 60 -5.34 10.70 6.56
C PRO A 60 -4.11 11.60 6.75
N ILE A 61 -3.99 12.23 7.92
CA ILE A 61 -2.81 13.05 8.25
C ILE A 61 -1.59 12.15 8.46
N ALA A 62 -1.76 11.02 9.15
CA ALA A 62 -0.67 10.04 9.31
C ALA A 62 -0.21 9.45 7.97
N GLU A 63 -1.15 9.11 7.07
CA GLU A 63 -0.80 8.63 5.71
C GLU A 63 -0.10 9.72 4.89
N HIS A 64 -0.52 10.98 5.01
CA HIS A 64 0.18 12.09 4.36
C HIS A 64 1.60 12.27 4.91
N ILE A 65 1.79 12.12 6.24
CA ILE A 65 3.12 12.16 6.85
C ILE A 65 3.99 11.03 6.31
N ASP A 66 3.50 9.79 6.25
CA ASP A 66 4.26 8.67 5.71
C ASP A 66 4.66 8.94 4.24
N TYR A 67 3.77 9.54 3.45
CA TYR A 67 4.09 10.00 2.11
C TYR A 67 5.23 11.03 2.09
N ARG A 68 5.19 12.05 2.96
CA ARG A 68 6.24 13.08 3.07
C ARG A 68 7.58 12.48 3.53
N LEU A 69 7.55 11.54 4.47
CA LEU A 69 8.74 10.81 4.92
C LEU A 69 9.36 9.99 3.79
N ALA A 70 8.55 9.24 3.04
CA ALA A 70 9.03 8.47 1.89
C ALA A 70 9.65 9.37 0.80
N LEU A 71 9.04 10.53 0.53
CA LEU A 71 9.46 11.44 -0.53
C LEU A 71 10.70 12.27 -0.17
N GLU A 72 10.73 12.87 1.03
CA GLU A 72 11.62 14.00 1.35
C GLU A 72 12.62 13.74 2.47
N ALA A 73 12.41 12.72 3.30
CA ALA A 73 13.25 12.45 4.45
C ALA A 73 14.49 11.62 4.06
N PRO A 74 15.57 11.64 4.87
CA PRO A 74 16.74 10.80 4.65
C PRO A 74 16.40 9.31 4.58
N PRO A 75 17.27 8.47 3.99
CA PRO A 75 16.96 7.09 3.63
C PRO A 75 16.42 6.23 4.78
N ALA A 76 16.96 6.39 6.00
CA ALA A 76 16.51 5.65 7.18
C ALA A 76 15.03 5.95 7.54
N TYR A 77 14.63 7.22 7.45
CA TYR A 77 13.25 7.64 7.71
C TYR A 77 12.32 7.24 6.56
N ALA A 78 12.76 7.44 5.32
CA ALA A 78 12.00 7.03 4.14
C ALA A 78 11.73 5.52 4.15
N ALA A 79 12.73 4.69 4.46
CA ALA A 79 12.57 3.25 4.57
C ALA A 79 11.66 2.81 5.72
N SER A 80 11.62 3.56 6.83
CA SER A 80 10.83 3.22 8.03
C SER A 80 9.32 3.16 7.78
N VAL A 81 8.82 3.87 6.77
CA VAL A 81 7.40 3.93 6.41
C VAL A 81 7.04 2.97 5.28
N LEU A 82 8.01 2.27 4.70
CA LEU A 82 7.79 1.31 3.61
C LEU A 82 7.28 -0.02 4.18
N THR A 83 5.96 -0.15 4.26
CA THR A 83 5.31 -1.42 4.59
C THR A 83 4.41 -1.88 3.44
N PRO A 84 4.15 -3.19 3.29
CA PRO A 84 3.27 -3.69 2.22
C PRO A 84 1.84 -3.10 2.22
N ALA A 85 1.38 -2.56 3.35
CA ALA A 85 0.05 -1.98 3.48
C ALA A 85 0.03 -0.43 3.43
N ALA A 86 1.20 0.23 3.46
CA ALA A 86 1.30 1.68 3.53
C ALA A 86 1.03 2.36 2.18
N GLY A 87 0.61 3.62 2.22
CA GLY A 87 0.44 4.45 1.03
C GLY A 87 -0.80 4.14 0.20
N ARG A 88 -1.75 3.35 0.72
CA ARG A 88 -3.03 3.04 0.03
C ARG A 88 -3.78 4.31 -0.39
N PHE A 89 -3.64 5.38 0.37
CA PHE A 89 -4.31 6.66 0.15
C PHE A 89 -3.33 7.80 -0.21
N ALA A 90 -2.06 7.48 -0.42
CA ALA A 90 -1.07 8.43 -0.92
C ALA A 90 -1.22 8.60 -2.45
N PHE A 91 -0.48 9.56 -3.03
CA PHE A 91 -0.49 9.76 -4.49
C PHE A 91 0.04 8.55 -5.27
N GLY A 92 0.82 7.68 -4.63
CA GLY A 92 1.30 6.41 -5.19
C GLY A 92 1.83 5.48 -4.09
N PRO A 93 2.18 4.23 -4.44
CA PRO A 93 2.80 3.29 -3.51
C PRO A 93 4.07 3.89 -2.89
N LEU A 94 4.26 3.79 -1.57
CA LEU A 94 5.40 4.44 -0.93
C LEU A 94 6.76 3.91 -1.40
N THR A 95 6.81 2.65 -1.85
CA THR A 95 8.02 2.08 -2.47
C THR A 95 8.39 2.80 -3.77
N GLU A 96 7.40 3.15 -4.58
CA GLU A 96 7.59 3.94 -5.81
C GLU A 96 7.98 5.39 -5.47
N VAL A 97 7.32 5.99 -4.46
CA VAL A 97 7.60 7.35 -3.99
C VAL A 97 9.04 7.47 -3.48
N ALA A 98 9.48 6.59 -2.58
CA ALA A 98 10.83 6.61 -2.04
C ALA A 98 11.87 6.34 -3.14
N ALA A 99 11.58 5.39 -4.03
CA ALA A 99 12.41 5.12 -5.19
C ALA A 99 12.46 6.29 -6.18
N SER A 100 11.57 7.29 -6.13
CA SER A 100 11.64 8.46 -7.01
C SER A 100 12.72 9.46 -6.61
N THR A 101 13.16 9.46 -5.34
CA THR A 101 14.11 10.44 -4.79
C THR A 101 15.39 9.83 -4.21
N HIS A 102 15.42 8.52 -3.99
CA HIS A 102 16.56 7.81 -3.40
C HIS A 102 17.15 6.78 -4.36
N THR A 103 18.45 6.50 -4.21
CA THR A 103 19.08 5.35 -4.87
C THR A 103 18.76 4.06 -4.12
N PHE A 104 18.96 2.91 -4.77
CA PHE A 104 18.84 1.63 -4.07
C PHE A 104 19.88 1.50 -2.95
N ASP A 105 21.13 1.91 -3.19
CA ASP A 105 22.23 1.88 -2.22
C ASP A 105 21.94 2.63 -0.93
N ASP A 106 21.28 3.78 -1.04
CA ASP A 106 20.92 4.60 0.11
C ASP A 106 19.84 3.92 0.96
N LEU A 107 18.86 3.27 0.31
CA LEU A 107 17.73 2.65 0.99
C LEU A 107 18.05 1.27 1.55
N GLU A 108 18.79 0.42 0.81
CA GLU A 108 19.07 -1.00 1.11
C GLU A 108 19.41 -1.26 2.58
N PRO A 109 20.29 -0.50 3.25
CA PRO A 109 20.67 -0.75 4.64
C PRO A 109 19.51 -0.62 5.65
N HIS A 110 18.41 0.01 5.24
CA HIS A 110 17.29 0.38 6.09
C HIS A 110 15.98 -0.35 5.74
N LEU A 111 15.93 -1.09 4.63
CA LEU A 111 14.70 -1.72 4.17
C LEU A 111 14.26 -2.83 5.14
N PRO A 112 12.98 -2.85 5.56
CA PRO A 112 12.55 -3.64 6.71
C PRO A 112 12.37 -5.14 6.39
N SER A 113 12.28 -5.51 5.12
CA SER A 113 12.12 -6.90 4.70
C SER A 113 12.57 -7.16 3.27
N PRO A 114 12.89 -8.42 2.92
CA PRO A 114 13.16 -8.83 1.55
C PRO A 114 12.04 -8.43 0.57
N GLN A 115 10.77 -8.55 0.99
CA GLN A 115 9.63 -8.21 0.14
C GLN A 115 9.61 -6.72 -0.22
N VAL A 116 9.86 -5.83 0.74
CA VAL A 116 9.93 -4.39 0.48
C VAL A 116 11.16 -4.08 -0.38
N ALA A 117 12.30 -4.70 -0.08
CA ALA A 117 13.54 -4.51 -0.82
C ALA A 117 13.43 -4.93 -2.29
N GLY A 118 12.80 -6.07 -2.59
CA GLY A 118 12.56 -6.52 -3.96
C GLY A 118 11.67 -5.58 -4.77
N VAL A 119 10.63 -5.02 -4.14
CA VAL A 119 9.77 -4.01 -4.79
C VAL A 119 10.53 -2.72 -5.04
N VAL A 120 11.27 -2.20 -4.05
CA VAL A 120 12.09 -0.99 -4.20
C VAL A 120 13.17 -1.19 -5.27
N ALA A 121 13.80 -2.36 -5.33
CA ALA A 121 14.79 -2.70 -6.36
C ALA A 121 14.18 -2.62 -7.77
N ALA A 122 13.00 -3.20 -7.97
CA ALA A 122 12.31 -3.12 -9.26
C ALA A 122 11.93 -1.67 -9.62
N GLU A 123 11.46 -0.87 -8.66
CA GLU A 123 11.21 0.55 -8.88
C GLU A 123 12.47 1.33 -9.29
N ARG A 124 13.62 0.98 -8.74
CA ARG A 124 14.91 1.59 -9.11
C ARG A 124 15.43 1.10 -10.46
N VAL A 125 15.20 -0.16 -10.82
CA VAL A 125 15.47 -0.71 -12.15
C VAL A 125 14.66 0.02 -13.22
N LEU A 126 13.36 0.24 -12.99
CA LEU A 126 12.52 1.04 -13.88
C LEU A 126 13.07 2.47 -14.06
N ARG A 127 13.76 3.00 -13.05
CA ARG A 127 14.44 4.32 -13.05
C ARG A 127 15.88 4.28 -13.57
N GLY A 128 16.31 3.15 -14.12
CA GLY A 128 17.59 3.01 -14.83
C GLY A 128 18.75 2.43 -14.00
N GLU A 129 18.52 2.00 -12.76
CA GLU A 129 19.55 1.27 -12.02
C GLU A 129 19.75 -0.16 -12.54
N VAL A 130 20.98 -0.65 -12.46
CA VAL A 130 21.34 -2.04 -12.78
C VAL A 130 21.77 -2.71 -11.47
N LEU A 131 20.95 -3.63 -10.99
CA LEU A 131 21.09 -4.29 -9.69
C LEU A 131 21.36 -5.80 -9.82
N THR A 132 21.70 -6.28 -11.02
CA THR A 132 22.03 -7.69 -11.29
C THR A 132 23.11 -8.21 -10.35
N GLY A 133 22.82 -9.33 -9.67
CA GLY A 133 23.74 -9.96 -8.73
C GLY A 133 23.84 -9.27 -7.37
N ARG A 134 23.07 -8.21 -7.11
CA ARG A 134 23.02 -7.55 -5.81
C ARG A 134 22.20 -8.38 -4.82
N PRO A 135 22.80 -8.90 -3.73
CA PRO A 135 22.08 -9.79 -2.81
C PRO A 135 20.87 -9.15 -2.13
N GLY A 136 20.94 -7.87 -1.73
CA GLY A 136 19.83 -7.18 -1.07
C GLY A 136 18.73 -6.72 -2.01
N ALA A 137 18.89 -6.86 -3.33
CA ALA A 137 17.83 -6.52 -4.29
C ALA A 137 16.73 -7.59 -4.37
N HIS A 138 16.93 -8.77 -3.78
CA HIS A 138 15.90 -9.81 -3.62
C HIS A 138 15.11 -10.10 -4.91
N ALA A 139 15.82 -10.44 -5.98
CA ALA A 139 15.23 -10.70 -7.30
C ALA A 139 14.15 -11.80 -7.28
N GLU A 140 14.21 -12.71 -6.31
CA GLU A 140 13.23 -13.76 -6.08
C GLU A 140 11.83 -13.27 -5.66
N VAL A 141 11.68 -12.00 -5.26
CA VAL A 141 10.38 -11.46 -4.81
C VAL A 141 9.42 -11.23 -5.97
N LEU A 142 9.92 -10.67 -7.07
CA LEU A 142 9.14 -10.41 -8.28
C LEU A 142 9.50 -11.34 -9.44
N GLU A 143 10.59 -12.10 -9.30
CA GLU A 143 11.11 -13.00 -10.34
C GLU A 143 11.41 -12.27 -11.66
N LEU A 144 11.76 -10.97 -11.58
CA LEU A 144 12.12 -10.12 -12.71
C LEU A 144 13.65 -9.93 -12.78
N PRO A 145 14.20 -9.69 -13.99
CA PRO A 145 15.59 -9.26 -14.12
C PRO A 145 15.86 -7.97 -13.35
N MET A 146 17.02 -7.89 -12.69
CA MET A 146 17.44 -6.70 -11.94
C MET A 146 18.10 -5.64 -12.84
N HIS A 147 17.58 -5.50 -14.06
CA HIS A 147 17.95 -4.51 -15.07
C HIS A 147 16.86 -4.51 -16.15
N LEU A 148 16.75 -3.41 -16.90
CA LEU A 148 15.88 -3.35 -18.08
C LEU A 148 16.57 -4.02 -19.27
N GLU A 149 15.81 -4.82 -20.00
CA GLU A 149 16.26 -5.42 -21.26
C GLU A 149 16.13 -4.46 -22.43
N ALA A 150 16.94 -4.66 -23.48
CA ALA A 150 16.98 -3.76 -24.64
C ALA A 150 15.67 -3.71 -25.46
N TRP A 151 14.79 -4.70 -25.29
CA TRP A 151 13.50 -4.76 -25.95
C TRP A 151 12.40 -4.03 -25.16
N GLU A 152 12.64 -3.69 -23.89
CA GLU A 152 11.66 -3.03 -23.05
C GLU A 152 11.46 -1.58 -23.48
N PRO A 153 10.21 -1.07 -23.46
CA PRO A 153 9.95 0.32 -23.78
C PRO A 153 10.49 1.23 -22.66
N PRO A 154 10.76 2.51 -22.96
CA PRO A 154 10.91 3.51 -21.91
C PRO A 154 9.61 3.61 -21.09
N TYR A 155 9.67 3.24 -19.82
CA TYR A 155 8.53 3.35 -18.92
C TYR A 155 8.25 4.81 -18.57
N MET A 156 6.98 5.19 -18.60
CA MET A 156 6.55 6.49 -18.09
C MET A 156 6.39 6.41 -16.59
N LEU A 157 7.25 7.14 -15.88
CA LEU A 157 7.29 7.14 -14.43
C LEU A 157 6.70 8.43 -13.88
N ALA A 158 6.02 8.30 -12.74
CA ALA A 158 5.50 9.45 -12.04
C ALA A 158 6.62 10.29 -11.42
N THR A 159 6.45 11.61 -11.46
CA THR A 159 7.22 12.56 -10.64
C THR A 159 6.36 13.00 -9.47
N TYR A 160 6.84 12.75 -8.25
CA TYR A 160 6.14 13.06 -7.01
C TYR A 160 6.64 14.38 -6.42
N LYS A 161 5.70 15.15 -5.85
CA LYS A 161 5.96 16.39 -5.11
C LYS A 161 5.10 16.42 -3.85
N ALA A 162 5.40 17.32 -2.91
CA ALA A 162 4.71 17.39 -1.62
C ALA A 162 3.17 17.37 -1.71
N HIS A 163 2.61 18.06 -2.71
CA HIS A 163 1.15 18.24 -2.85
C HIS A 163 0.60 17.88 -4.24
N GLU A 164 1.42 17.32 -5.11
CA GLU A 164 1.00 16.95 -6.46
C GLU A 164 1.77 15.75 -7.00
N ILE A 165 1.19 15.10 -8.00
CA ILE A 165 1.83 14.04 -8.78
C ILE A 165 1.71 14.40 -10.26
N GLN A 166 2.81 14.23 -10.99
CA GLN A 166 2.86 14.33 -12.44
C GLN A 166 3.03 12.92 -13.01
N ALA A 167 1.95 12.33 -13.52
CA ALA A 167 1.94 10.99 -14.09
C ALA A 167 1.64 11.08 -15.61
N PRO A 168 2.65 10.96 -16.49
CA PRO A 168 2.43 11.03 -17.93
C PRO A 168 1.58 9.85 -18.42
N SER A 169 0.60 10.15 -19.27
CA SER A 169 -0.26 9.14 -19.90
C SER A 169 0.41 8.57 -21.16
N PRO A 170 0.25 7.26 -21.45
CA PRO A 170 0.70 6.70 -22.70
C PRO A 170 0.00 7.35 -23.88
N GLU A 171 0.71 7.45 -24.99
CA GLU A 171 0.07 7.69 -26.28
C GLU A 171 -0.89 6.53 -26.53
N VAL A 172 -2.19 6.84 -26.56
CA VAL A 172 -3.22 5.86 -26.87
C VAL A 172 -3.24 5.71 -28.39
N THR A 173 -2.63 4.64 -28.90
CA THR A 173 -2.83 4.25 -30.29
C THR A 173 -4.31 3.97 -30.50
N GLN A 174 -4.98 4.80 -31.29
CA GLN A 174 -6.36 4.56 -31.69
C GLN A 174 -6.41 3.24 -32.45
N LEU A 175 -7.09 2.24 -31.89
CA LEU A 175 -7.29 0.98 -32.58
C LEU A 175 -8.15 1.25 -33.81
N THR A 176 -7.55 1.28 -35.00
CA THR A 176 -8.32 1.34 -36.24
C THR A 176 -9.09 0.04 -36.35
N ALA A 177 -10.39 0.12 -36.64
CA ALA A 177 -11.25 -1.04 -36.85
C ALA A 177 -10.94 -1.72 -38.19
N GLU A 178 -9.67 -2.02 -38.47
CA GLU A 178 -9.26 -2.77 -39.65
C GLU A 178 -9.04 -4.22 -39.24
N GLY A 179 -10.12 -5.01 -39.30
CA GLY A 179 -10.05 -6.44 -39.02
C GLY A 179 -11.37 -7.17 -38.74
N SER A 180 -12.54 -6.50 -38.75
CA SER A 180 -13.82 -7.19 -38.50
C SER A 180 -14.56 -7.67 -39.77
N ALA A 181 -13.88 -7.78 -40.92
CA ALA A 181 -14.50 -8.15 -42.20
C ALA A 181 -14.21 -9.58 -42.68
N ALA A 182 -13.69 -10.48 -41.83
CA ALA A 182 -13.48 -11.88 -42.21
C ALA A 182 -14.01 -12.82 -41.13
N GLY A 183 -15.25 -13.31 -41.31
CA GLY A 183 -15.80 -14.40 -40.51
C GLY A 183 -17.19 -14.19 -39.93
N ALA A 184 -18.11 -13.55 -40.67
CA ALA A 184 -19.53 -13.48 -40.29
C ALA A 184 -20.39 -14.40 -41.18
N GLU A 185 -20.03 -15.68 -41.28
CA GLU A 185 -21.02 -16.73 -41.53
C GLU A 185 -21.09 -17.63 -40.29
N ARG A 186 -21.80 -17.15 -39.27
CA ARG A 186 -22.35 -18.02 -38.23
C ARG A 186 -23.83 -18.16 -38.52
N THR A 187 -24.19 -19.34 -39.02
CA THR A 187 -25.56 -19.84 -39.17
C THR A 187 -26.35 -19.56 -37.90
N ALA A 188 -27.44 -18.80 -38.04
CA ALA A 188 -28.36 -18.50 -36.96
C ALA A 188 -29.07 -19.78 -36.50
N ARG A 189 -28.51 -20.47 -35.50
CA ARG A 189 -29.31 -21.35 -34.64
C ARG A 189 -29.90 -20.49 -33.53
N ARG A 190 -31.20 -20.28 -33.63
CA ARG A 190 -32.05 -19.59 -32.66
C ARG A 190 -31.96 -20.32 -31.32
N ALA A 191 -31.33 -19.69 -30.32
CA ALA A 191 -31.39 -20.15 -28.94
C ALA A 191 -32.78 -19.83 -28.35
N PRO A 192 -33.40 -20.72 -27.57
CA PRO A 192 -34.66 -20.43 -26.88
C PRO A 192 -34.43 -19.38 -25.79
N SER A 193 -35.30 -18.39 -25.77
CA SER A 193 -35.38 -17.32 -24.79
C SER A 193 -35.65 -17.87 -23.38
N ALA A 194 -34.71 -17.68 -22.45
CA ALA A 194 -34.94 -17.84 -21.03
C ALA A 194 -35.31 -16.48 -20.40
N PRO A 195 -36.31 -16.42 -19.49
CA PRO A 195 -36.84 -15.17 -18.96
C PRO A 195 -35.95 -14.65 -17.82
N TRP A 196 -35.27 -13.53 -18.05
CA TRP A 196 -34.70 -12.75 -16.96
C TRP A 196 -35.83 -11.97 -16.29
N GLY A 197 -36.08 -12.29 -15.03
CA GLY A 197 -37.06 -11.60 -14.19
C GLY A 197 -36.72 -10.12 -14.07
N HIS A 198 -37.77 -9.29 -14.20
CA HIS A 198 -37.73 -7.86 -13.92
C HIS A 198 -37.19 -7.57 -12.50
N ILE A 199 -36.17 -6.73 -12.40
CA ILE A 199 -35.84 -6.01 -11.16
C ILE A 199 -36.50 -4.63 -11.27
N PRO A 200 -37.46 -4.26 -10.40
CA PRO A 200 -38.06 -2.94 -10.46
C PRO A 200 -37.11 -1.89 -9.86
N SER A 201 -36.94 -0.81 -10.61
CA SER A 201 -36.26 0.42 -10.19
C SER A 201 -37.08 1.14 -9.12
N SER A 202 -36.53 1.31 -7.92
CA SER A 202 -37.13 2.18 -6.90
C SER A 202 -36.45 3.56 -6.91
N SER A 203 -37.20 4.55 -7.37
CA SER A 203 -36.93 5.97 -7.15
C SER A 203 -37.28 6.36 -5.72
N GLY A 204 -36.55 7.34 -5.19
CA GLY A 204 -36.36 7.54 -3.76
C GLY A 204 -37.55 8.07 -2.95
N ARG A 205 -37.46 7.86 -1.64
CA ARG A 205 -37.92 8.81 -0.63
C ARG A 205 -37.12 8.63 0.66
N SER A 206 -36.59 9.75 1.15
CA SER A 206 -35.81 9.89 2.38
C SER A 206 -36.67 9.59 3.62
N THR A 207 -36.15 8.81 4.56
CA THR A 207 -36.50 8.88 5.99
C THR A 207 -35.31 8.45 6.85
N HIS A 208 -35.18 9.13 7.99
CA HIS A 208 -34.06 9.10 8.91
C HIS A 208 -33.73 7.75 9.55
N GLY A 209 -32.44 7.55 9.83
CA GLY A 209 -31.94 6.86 11.01
C GLY A 209 -32.05 5.33 11.04
N ARG A 210 -30.92 4.64 10.79
CA ARG A 210 -30.46 3.44 11.53
C ARG A 210 -29.04 3.03 11.12
N PRO A 211 -28.28 2.36 12.02
CA PRO A 211 -26.82 2.33 12.02
C PRO A 211 -26.22 1.30 11.04
N TRP A 212 -24.96 1.54 10.66
CA TRP A 212 -24.16 0.62 9.84
C TRP A 212 -24.06 -0.77 10.49
N ARG A 213 -24.56 -1.78 9.79
CA ARG A 213 -24.36 -3.19 10.13
C ARG A 213 -22.97 -3.62 9.67
N SER A 214 -22.17 -4.12 10.61
CA SER A 214 -20.91 -4.80 10.35
C SER A 214 -21.09 -5.95 9.36
N TRP A 215 -20.29 -5.96 8.29
CA TRP A 215 -20.19 -7.10 7.39
C TRP A 215 -19.45 -8.23 8.13
N ARG A 216 -20.10 -9.38 8.33
CA ARG A 216 -19.44 -10.63 8.73
C ARG A 216 -19.32 -11.49 7.47
N GLY A 217 -18.09 -11.79 7.07
CA GLY A 217 -17.82 -12.73 5.99
C GLY A 217 -18.35 -14.13 6.30
N PRO A 218 -18.49 -15.00 5.29
CA PRO A 218 -18.98 -16.35 5.48
C PRO A 218 -18.00 -17.20 6.31
N PRO A 219 -18.48 -18.12 7.16
CA PRO A 219 -17.62 -19.01 7.94
C PRO A 219 -16.92 -20.04 7.04
N PRO A 220 -15.73 -20.53 7.44
CA PRO A 220 -15.00 -21.55 6.68
C PRO A 220 -15.73 -22.89 6.69
N ALA A 221 -15.71 -23.58 5.55
CA ALA A 221 -16.31 -24.90 5.38
C ALA A 221 -15.61 -25.95 6.26
N ALA A 222 -16.40 -26.67 7.06
CA ALA A 222 -15.92 -27.75 7.92
C ALA A 222 -15.32 -28.89 7.10
N ALA A 223 -14.06 -29.23 7.38
CA ALA A 223 -13.41 -30.43 6.89
C ALA A 223 -14.07 -31.67 7.51
N ARG A 224 -14.53 -32.58 6.66
CA ARG A 224 -15.12 -33.87 7.03
C ARG A 224 -14.06 -34.76 7.69
N THR A 225 -14.30 -35.12 8.94
CA THR A 225 -13.59 -36.15 9.69
C THR A 225 -13.96 -37.54 9.15
N GLY A 226 -13.01 -38.22 8.50
CA GLY A 226 -13.05 -39.67 8.25
C GLY A 226 -12.28 -40.38 9.36
N GLY A 227 -12.98 -41.19 10.15
CA GLY A 227 -12.39 -41.98 11.23
C GLY A 227 -11.70 -43.25 10.72
N ALA A 228 -10.58 -43.59 11.35
CA ALA A 228 -10.09 -44.95 11.45
C ALA A 228 -9.38 -45.07 12.80
N GLY A 229 -10.06 -45.71 13.75
CA GLY A 229 -9.49 -46.10 15.02
C GLY A 229 -9.63 -47.60 15.16
N GLU A 230 -8.51 -48.31 15.19
CA GLU A 230 -8.46 -49.59 15.88
C GLU A 230 -7.10 -49.74 16.58
N ARG A 231 -7.18 -50.00 17.88
CA ARG A 231 -6.08 -50.23 18.82
C ARG A 231 -5.73 -51.72 18.73
N GLN A 232 -4.55 -52.23 19.13
CA GLN A 232 -4.07 -52.30 20.51
C GLN A 232 -2.78 -53.15 20.57
N ARG A 233 -1.89 -52.82 21.53
CA ARG A 233 -0.91 -53.68 22.25
C ARG A 233 0.25 -54.26 21.43
N GLY A 234 1.52 -54.22 21.84
CA GLY A 234 2.16 -53.86 23.10
C GLY A 234 3.35 -54.80 23.31
N ALA A 235 4.55 -54.29 23.61
CA ALA A 235 5.58 -55.02 24.38
C ALA A 235 6.81 -54.13 24.62
N ARG A 236 7.17 -54.01 25.90
CA ARG A 236 8.46 -53.55 26.41
C ARG A 236 9.51 -54.67 26.24
N ARG A 237 10.78 -54.30 26.03
CA ARG A 237 12.03 -54.90 26.58
C ARG A 237 13.23 -54.15 25.94
N ARG A 238 13.92 -53.26 26.65
CA ARG A 238 15.14 -53.48 27.46
C ARG A 238 16.21 -54.37 26.80
N GLY A 239 17.32 -53.73 26.44
CA GLY A 239 18.70 -54.15 26.76
C GLY A 239 19.38 -55.12 25.80
N GLY A 240 20.53 -54.70 25.25
CA GLY A 240 21.51 -55.62 24.66
C GLY A 240 22.49 -54.97 23.68
N ARG A 241 23.66 -54.52 24.18
CA ARG A 241 24.96 -54.56 23.48
C ARG A 241 25.49 -56.01 23.65
N PRO A 242 26.26 -56.65 22.74
CA PRO A 242 27.70 -56.36 22.45
C PRO A 242 28.13 -56.89 21.04
N PRO A 243 29.37 -57.36 20.74
CA PRO A 243 30.73 -56.89 21.09
C PRO A 243 31.62 -56.59 19.84
N SER A 244 32.65 -55.75 20.03
CA SER A 244 34.09 -56.01 19.78
C SER A 244 34.88 -54.84 20.33
#